data_AF-A0A1I3BBD9-F1
#
_entry.id   AF-A0A1I3BBD9-F1
#
_cell.length_a   1.000
_cell.length_b   1.000
_cell.length_c   1.000
_cell.angle_alpha   90.00
_cell.angle_beta   90.00
_cell.angle_gamma   90.00
#
_symmetry.space_group_name_H-M   'P 1'
#
loop_
_entity.id
_entity.type
_entity.pdbx_description
1 polymer ?
#
loop_
_entity_poly.entity_id
_entity_poly.type
_entity_poly.pdbx_seq_one_letter_code
_entity_poly.pdbx_strand_id
1 'polypeptide(L)'
;MTGSDAAGDRDGDDADRAGDGAAADLADHLRYLLVLSRPRFWLYLAGPVAVGVAYGIDGVDGLFTPTTLALAGYFLVPANVFLYGVNDVFDADVDAHNPKKGDREARWRGNRLALLAVVVAAALGVGTFAVTPPVAWPFLAGFFVLAAGYSVPPVRFKTTPFADSVSNGLYVLPGAAAYATVAGTAPPTFALAGAWLWTMGMHTFSAIPDVEPDREAGIRTTATLLGESRTYAYCLACWVAAAVAFAAVDVRLGALLGVYPVFVTWVAVSGVAVDRAYWWFPALNTVVGALFTMGGLWRIYPVWEALG
;
A
#
# COMPACT_ATOMS: atom_id res chain seq x y z
N MET A 1 4.07 -44.74 61.17
CA MET A 1 2.82 -44.48 60.42
C MET A 1 2.40 -43.09 60.80
N THR A 2 2.31 -42.05 59.98
CA THR A 2 2.08 -41.82 58.53
C THR A 2 2.32 -40.29 58.40
N GLY A 3 2.99 -39.70 57.41
CA GLY A 3 2.73 -39.74 55.98
C GLY A 3 1.49 -38.89 55.62
N SER A 4 1.61 -37.57 55.42
CA SER A 4 0.65 -36.76 54.65
C SER A 4 1.21 -35.38 54.26
N ASP A 5 0.97 -35.03 53.00
CA ASP A 5 0.82 -33.68 52.40
C ASP A 5 2.04 -32.79 52.12
N ALA A 6 2.60 -32.98 50.92
CA ALA A 6 3.30 -31.95 50.15
C ALA A 6 3.01 -32.15 48.64
N ALA A 7 1.75 -31.89 48.23
CA ALA A 7 1.31 -32.03 46.84
C ALA A 7 0.37 -30.88 46.40
N GLY A 8 0.68 -29.64 46.78
CA GLY A 8 -0.21 -28.49 46.54
C GLY A 8 0.38 -27.28 45.81
N ASP A 9 1.66 -27.28 45.42
CA ASP A 9 2.34 -26.02 45.02
C ASP A 9 3.12 -26.10 43.69
N ARG A 10 3.00 -27.22 42.95
CA ARG A 10 3.67 -27.39 41.64
C ARG A 10 2.78 -27.06 40.44
N ASP A 11 1.46 -27.14 40.61
CA ASP A 11 0.52 -26.90 39.50
C ASP A 11 0.33 -25.42 39.17
N GLY A 12 0.59 -24.50 40.12
CA GLY A 12 0.48 -23.05 39.88
C GLY A 12 1.66 -22.47 39.09
N ASP A 13 2.88 -22.90 39.39
CA ASP A 13 4.12 -22.40 38.79
C ASP A 13 4.31 -22.88 37.33
N ASP A 14 3.77 -24.05 36.98
CA ASP A 14 3.77 -24.56 35.60
C ASP A 14 2.67 -23.91 34.73
N ALA A 15 1.54 -23.53 35.32
CA ALA A 15 0.46 -22.81 34.61
C ALA A 15 0.85 -21.36 34.28
N ASP A 16 1.51 -20.67 35.21
CA ASP A 16 2.01 -19.30 35.00
C ASP A 16 3.15 -19.27 33.98
N ARG A 17 4.09 -20.23 34.01
CA ARG A 17 5.13 -20.36 32.97
C ARG A 17 4.58 -20.70 31.59
N ALA A 18 3.53 -21.51 31.51
CA ALA A 18 2.85 -21.81 30.25
C ALA A 18 2.10 -20.58 29.69
N GLY A 19 1.49 -19.78 30.57
CA GLY A 19 0.84 -18.51 30.23
C GLY A 19 1.82 -17.46 29.70
N ASP A 20 2.97 -17.31 30.37
CA ASP A 20 4.05 -16.40 29.95
C ASP A 20 4.67 -16.81 28.61
N GLY A 21 4.85 -18.12 28.39
CA GLY A 21 5.33 -18.66 27.11
C GLY A 21 4.35 -18.42 25.95
N ALA A 22 3.05 -18.58 26.18
CA ALA A 22 2.02 -18.32 25.17
C ALA A 22 1.86 -16.82 24.84
N ALA A 23 2.00 -15.94 25.85
CA ALA A 23 1.96 -14.50 25.65
C ALA A 23 3.19 -14.00 24.89
N ALA A 24 4.38 -14.52 25.19
CA ALA A 24 5.61 -14.23 24.45
C ALA A 24 5.51 -14.70 22.99
N ASP A 25 4.97 -15.90 22.75
CA ASP A 25 4.77 -16.43 21.40
C ASP A 25 3.75 -15.58 20.61
N LEU A 26 2.63 -15.18 21.22
CA LEU A 26 1.67 -14.27 20.58
C LEU A 26 2.28 -12.91 20.24
N ALA A 27 3.07 -12.33 21.15
CA ALA A 27 3.75 -11.05 20.92
C ALA A 27 4.73 -11.13 19.75
N ASP A 28 5.50 -12.21 19.65
CA ASP A 28 6.42 -12.45 18.53
C ASP A 28 5.68 -12.63 17.20
N HIS A 29 4.54 -13.29 17.21
CA HIS A 29 3.69 -13.44 16.02
C HIS A 29 3.06 -12.12 15.58
N LEU A 30 2.54 -11.31 16.50
CA LEU A 30 2.02 -9.97 16.21
C LEU A 30 3.12 -9.05 15.68
N ARG A 31 4.32 -9.11 16.26
CA ARG A 31 5.49 -8.38 15.78
C ARG A 31 5.87 -8.81 14.36
N TYR A 32 5.84 -10.12 14.07
CA TYR A 32 6.07 -10.62 12.73
C TYR A 32 5.04 -10.09 11.73
N LEU A 33 3.74 -10.13 12.07
CA LEU A 33 2.67 -9.62 11.20
C LEU A 33 2.76 -8.11 10.98
N LEU A 34 3.14 -7.35 12.01
CA LEU A 34 3.40 -5.93 11.90
C LEU A 34 4.50 -5.65 10.88
N VAL A 35 5.64 -6.36 10.97
CA VAL A 35 6.74 -6.23 10.01
C VAL A 35 6.33 -6.70 8.61
N LEU A 36 5.60 -7.83 8.50
CA LEU A 36 5.10 -8.39 7.25
C LEU A 36 4.18 -7.40 6.51
N SER A 37 3.34 -6.66 7.24
CA SER A 37 2.46 -5.65 6.67
C SER A 37 3.18 -4.39 6.16
N ARG A 38 4.51 -4.30 6.37
CA ARG A 38 5.39 -3.20 5.97
C ARG A 38 4.81 -1.81 6.32
N PRO A 39 4.84 -1.36 7.60
CA PRO A 39 4.16 -0.16 8.08
C PRO A 39 4.48 1.13 7.32
N ARG A 40 5.66 1.21 6.72
CA ARG A 40 6.07 2.32 5.84
C ARG A 40 5.15 2.50 4.63
N PHE A 41 4.50 1.44 4.16
CA PHE A 41 3.62 1.45 2.99
C PHE A 41 2.14 1.47 3.34
N TRP A 42 1.75 1.50 4.61
CA TRP A 42 0.32 1.52 4.99
C TRP A 42 -0.46 2.66 4.33
N LEU A 43 0.16 3.84 4.24
CA LEU A 43 -0.46 5.01 3.62
C LEU A 43 -0.58 4.90 2.10
N TYR A 44 0.08 3.94 1.44
CA TYR A 44 -0.10 3.72 0.00
C TYR A 44 -1.47 3.13 -0.33
N LEU A 45 -2.12 2.43 0.61
CA LEU A 45 -3.48 1.92 0.46
C LEU A 45 -4.50 2.74 1.25
N ALA A 46 -4.18 3.11 2.50
CA ALA A 46 -5.09 3.88 3.35
C ALA A 46 -5.17 5.38 2.98
N GLY A 47 -4.08 5.98 2.49
CA GLY A 47 -4.07 7.37 2.04
C GLY A 47 -5.06 7.63 0.89
N PRO A 48 -5.06 6.81 -0.17
CA PRO A 48 -6.09 6.89 -1.22
C PRO A 48 -7.52 6.77 -0.69
N VAL A 49 -7.79 5.92 0.31
CA VAL A 49 -9.11 5.86 0.96
C VAL A 49 -9.49 7.22 1.55
N ALA A 50 -8.59 7.86 2.31
CA ALA A 50 -8.83 9.18 2.88
C ALA A 50 -9.12 10.24 1.80
N VAL A 51 -8.35 10.25 0.71
CA VAL A 51 -8.60 11.14 -0.43
C VAL A 51 -9.96 10.83 -1.08
N GLY A 52 -10.26 9.56 -1.34
CA GLY A 52 -11.52 9.15 -1.96
C GLY A 52 -12.75 9.55 -1.15
N VAL A 53 -12.70 9.36 0.17
CA VAL A 53 -13.76 9.81 1.09
C VAL A 53 -13.87 11.34 1.07
N ALA A 54 -12.75 12.06 1.21
CA ALA A 54 -12.75 13.53 1.28
C ALA A 54 -13.31 14.21 0.03
N TYR A 55 -13.17 13.60 -1.16
CA TYR A 55 -13.77 14.13 -2.39
C TYR A 55 -15.16 13.60 -2.70
N GLY A 56 -15.59 12.50 -2.05
CA GLY A 56 -16.86 11.84 -2.34
C GLY A 56 -18.00 12.15 -1.38
N ILE A 57 -17.71 12.68 -0.18
CA ILE A 57 -18.73 13.07 0.79
C ILE A 57 -19.25 14.50 0.52
N ASP A 58 -20.51 14.75 0.91
CA ASP A 58 -21.13 16.08 0.88
C ASP A 58 -21.11 16.78 2.26
N GLY A 59 -20.73 16.07 3.32
CA GLY A 59 -20.78 16.51 4.71
C GLY A 59 -19.75 15.80 5.60
N VAL A 60 -19.35 16.43 6.71
CA VAL A 60 -18.34 15.89 7.66
C VAL A 60 -18.80 14.62 8.38
N ASP A 61 -20.11 14.40 8.45
CA ASP A 61 -20.75 13.19 8.97
C ASP A 61 -20.39 11.94 8.13
N GLY A 62 -20.04 12.13 6.85
CA GLY A 62 -19.54 11.07 5.98
C GLY A 62 -18.12 10.59 6.31
N LEU A 63 -17.35 11.31 7.13
CA LEU A 63 -15.93 10.97 7.38
C LEU A 63 -15.77 9.69 8.21
N PHE A 64 -16.53 9.57 9.30
CA PHE A 64 -16.34 8.54 10.32
C PHE A 64 -17.54 7.61 10.45
N THR A 65 -18.15 7.26 9.32
CA THR A 65 -19.19 6.22 9.27
C THR A 65 -18.58 4.84 9.55
N PRO A 66 -19.37 3.85 10.01
CA PRO A 66 -18.90 2.47 10.15
C PRO A 66 -18.26 1.92 8.87
N THR A 67 -18.81 2.25 7.70
CA THR A 67 -18.30 1.80 6.40
C THR A 67 -16.97 2.46 6.03
N THR A 68 -16.83 3.78 6.19
CA THR A 68 -15.57 4.47 5.88
C THR A 68 -14.45 4.05 6.83
N LEU A 69 -14.76 3.86 8.11
CA LEU A 69 -13.83 3.30 9.10
C LEU A 69 -13.45 1.86 8.78
N ALA A 70 -14.38 1.02 8.34
CA ALA A 70 -14.11 -0.36 7.94
C ALA A 70 -13.18 -0.42 6.72
N LEU A 71 -13.43 0.41 5.70
CA LEU A 71 -12.55 0.52 4.52
C LEU A 71 -11.17 1.02 4.91
N ALA A 72 -11.08 2.11 5.68
CA ALA A 72 -9.80 2.65 6.15
C ALA A 72 -9.02 1.61 6.97
N GLY A 73 -9.67 0.94 7.92
CA GLY A 73 -9.06 -0.09 8.75
C GLY A 73 -8.58 -1.29 7.92
N TYR A 74 -9.39 -1.75 6.96
CA TYR A 74 -9.03 -2.83 6.05
C TYR A 74 -7.80 -2.47 5.19
N PHE A 75 -7.80 -1.30 4.56
CA PHE A 75 -6.72 -0.88 3.69
C PHE A 75 -5.46 -0.40 4.44
N LEU A 76 -5.58 -0.11 5.74
CA LEU A 76 -4.43 0.21 6.57
C LEU A 76 -3.60 -1.04 6.90
N VAL A 77 -4.22 -2.12 7.38
CA VAL A 77 -3.48 -3.30 7.87
C VAL A 77 -3.79 -4.59 7.10
N PRO A 78 -5.01 -5.16 7.13
CA PRO A 78 -5.29 -6.42 6.43
C PRO A 78 -4.92 -6.42 4.95
N ALA A 79 -5.23 -5.37 4.19
CA ALA A 79 -4.91 -5.31 2.77
C ALA A 79 -3.40 -5.35 2.50
N ASN A 80 -2.58 -4.73 3.37
CA ASN A 80 -1.13 -4.81 3.29
C ASN A 80 -0.61 -6.22 3.65
N VAL A 81 -1.21 -6.86 4.65
CA VAL A 81 -0.92 -8.28 4.98
C VAL A 81 -1.26 -9.18 3.79
N PHE A 82 -2.39 -8.96 3.12
CA PHE A 82 -2.75 -9.71 1.91
C PHE A 82 -1.77 -9.46 0.77
N LEU A 83 -1.54 -8.19 0.40
CA LEU A 83 -0.68 -7.81 -0.72
C LEU A 83 0.76 -8.31 -0.54
N TYR A 84 1.39 -7.98 0.58
CA TYR A 84 2.79 -8.34 0.85
C TYR A 84 2.94 -9.79 1.30
N GLY A 85 1.95 -10.35 2.00
CA GLY A 85 1.98 -11.76 2.37
C GLY A 85 1.82 -12.69 1.17
N VAL A 86 0.96 -12.37 0.20
CA VAL A 86 0.93 -13.09 -1.08
C VAL A 86 2.27 -12.93 -1.81
N ASN A 87 2.84 -11.72 -1.83
CA ASN A 87 4.15 -11.51 -2.43
C ASN A 87 5.24 -12.41 -1.82
N ASP A 88 5.35 -12.42 -0.49
CA ASP A 88 6.35 -13.20 0.25
C ASP A 88 6.12 -14.72 0.11
N VAL A 89 4.87 -15.20 0.03
CA VAL A 89 4.56 -16.62 -0.22
C VAL A 89 5.14 -17.09 -1.55
N PHE A 90 4.98 -16.28 -2.61
CA PHE A 90 5.41 -16.64 -3.96
C PHE A 90 6.88 -16.28 -4.26
N ASP A 91 7.54 -15.54 -3.37
CA ASP A 91 8.98 -15.25 -3.44
C ASP A 91 9.82 -16.06 -2.44
N ALA A 92 9.20 -16.93 -1.63
CA ALA A 92 9.87 -17.70 -0.59
C ALA A 92 11.16 -18.42 -1.06
N ASP A 93 11.15 -19.02 -2.25
CA ASP A 93 12.32 -19.72 -2.81
C ASP A 93 13.44 -18.75 -3.26
N VAL A 94 13.05 -17.59 -3.80
CA VAL A 94 13.99 -16.54 -4.26
C VAL A 94 14.62 -15.83 -3.07
N ASP A 95 13.82 -15.58 -2.03
CA ASP A 95 14.20 -14.83 -0.84
C ASP A 95 15.06 -15.63 0.15
N ALA A 96 15.07 -16.96 0.06
CA ALA A 96 15.89 -17.82 0.91
C ALA A 96 17.40 -17.47 0.84
N HIS A 97 17.84 -16.89 -0.28
CA HIS A 97 19.25 -16.59 -0.56
C HIS A 97 19.57 -15.08 -0.61
N ASN A 98 18.59 -14.19 -0.37
CA ASN A 98 18.78 -12.75 -0.52
C ASN A 98 19.45 -12.10 0.72
N PRO A 99 20.68 -11.54 0.60
CA PRO A 99 21.38 -10.91 1.72
C PRO A 99 20.71 -9.61 2.21
N LYS A 100 19.83 -8.97 1.43
CA LYS A 100 19.08 -7.76 1.84
C LYS A 100 17.94 -8.05 2.84
N LYS A 101 17.44 -9.31 2.93
CA LYS A 101 16.38 -9.68 3.90
C LYS A 101 16.98 -10.03 5.27
N GLY A 102 16.56 -9.33 6.32
CA GLY A 102 17.06 -9.51 7.70
C GLY A 102 17.04 -8.22 8.52
N ASP A 103 17.35 -7.07 7.90
CA ASP A 103 17.43 -5.77 8.57
C ASP A 103 16.15 -4.91 8.46
N ARG A 104 15.43 -4.99 7.33
CA ARG A 104 14.31 -4.07 7.03
C ARG A 104 12.99 -4.74 6.66
N GLU A 105 13.02 -6.01 6.25
CA GLU A 105 11.86 -6.81 5.88
C GLU A 105 11.99 -8.21 6.49
N ALA A 106 10.86 -8.79 6.93
CA ALA A 106 10.86 -10.14 7.46
C ALA A 106 11.14 -11.16 6.35
N ARG A 107 11.98 -12.15 6.64
CA ARG A 107 12.04 -13.37 5.83
C ARG A 107 10.74 -14.14 6.02
N TRP A 108 10.16 -14.63 4.93
CA TRP A 108 9.01 -15.53 5.01
C TRP A 108 9.39 -16.74 5.86
N ARG A 109 8.69 -16.95 6.97
CA ARG A 109 9.02 -18.03 7.92
C ARG A 109 8.38 -19.37 7.58
N GLY A 110 7.58 -19.46 6.50
CA GLY A 110 6.86 -20.69 6.15
C GLY A 110 5.86 -21.17 7.21
N ASN A 111 5.61 -20.39 8.27
CA ASN A 111 4.77 -20.82 9.38
C ASN A 111 3.29 -20.69 8.99
N ARG A 112 2.50 -21.72 9.31
CA ARG A 112 1.04 -21.83 9.05
C ARG A 112 0.27 -20.59 9.49
N LEU A 113 0.73 -19.90 10.53
CA LEU A 113 0.10 -18.67 11.01
C LEU A 113 0.21 -17.51 10.01
N ALA A 114 1.34 -17.36 9.32
CA ALA A 114 1.51 -16.31 8.32
C ALA A 114 0.56 -16.53 7.13
N LEU A 115 0.43 -17.78 6.68
CA LEU A 115 -0.54 -18.16 5.66
C LEU A 115 -1.98 -17.95 6.13
N LEU A 116 -2.29 -18.32 7.38
CA LEU A 116 -3.61 -18.06 7.96
C LEU A 116 -3.91 -16.56 8.00
N ALA A 117 -2.95 -15.71 8.37
CA ALA A 117 -3.13 -14.26 8.38
C ALA A 117 -3.41 -13.71 6.97
N VAL A 118 -2.74 -14.22 5.94
CA VAL A 118 -3.02 -13.87 4.53
C VAL A 118 -4.43 -14.30 4.13
N VAL A 119 -4.85 -15.51 4.49
CA VAL A 119 -6.21 -16.02 4.20
C VAL A 119 -7.28 -15.22 4.94
N VAL A 120 -7.06 -14.90 6.21
CA VAL A 120 -7.97 -14.06 7.01
C VAL A 120 -8.03 -12.64 6.42
N ALA A 121 -6.90 -12.06 6.02
CA ALA A 121 -6.88 -10.77 5.35
C ALA A 121 -7.64 -10.77 4.01
N ALA A 122 -7.54 -11.86 3.24
CA ALA A 122 -8.35 -12.04 2.03
C ALA A 122 -9.84 -12.16 2.35
N ALA A 123 -10.21 -12.93 3.39
CA ALA A 123 -11.60 -13.11 3.82
C ALA A 123 -12.23 -11.81 4.34
N LEU A 124 -11.49 -11.02 5.15
CA LEU A 124 -11.90 -9.67 5.55
C LEU A 124 -12.07 -8.77 4.32
N GLY A 125 -11.23 -8.96 3.31
CA GLY A 125 -11.35 -8.30 2.02
C GLY A 125 -12.65 -8.60 1.29
N VAL A 126 -13.07 -9.86 1.26
CA VAL A 126 -14.40 -10.24 0.75
C VAL A 126 -15.52 -9.56 1.54
N GLY A 127 -15.35 -9.41 2.86
CA GLY A 127 -16.28 -8.66 3.71
C GLY A 127 -16.51 -7.21 3.26
N THR A 128 -15.53 -6.56 2.61
CA THR A 128 -15.68 -5.19 2.10
C THR A 128 -16.78 -5.06 1.03
N PHE A 129 -17.03 -6.11 0.24
CA PHE A 129 -18.12 -6.12 -0.75
C PHE A 129 -19.51 -6.11 -0.10
N ALA A 130 -19.64 -6.69 1.09
CA ALA A 130 -20.92 -6.74 1.82
C ALA A 130 -21.30 -5.41 2.46
N VAL A 131 -20.31 -4.56 2.77
CA VAL A 131 -20.51 -3.25 3.43
C VAL A 131 -20.42 -2.07 2.45
N THR A 132 -20.20 -2.32 1.16
CA THR A 132 -20.10 -1.29 0.11
C THR A 132 -21.15 -1.50 -0.99
N PRO A 133 -21.63 -0.42 -1.62
CA PRO A 133 -22.60 -0.53 -2.71
C PRO A 133 -21.95 -1.13 -3.98
N PRO A 134 -22.75 -1.74 -4.90
CA PRO A 134 -22.23 -2.37 -6.11
C PRO A 134 -21.36 -1.49 -7.02
N VAL A 135 -21.56 -0.17 -6.98
CA VAL A 135 -20.74 0.79 -7.73
C VAL A 135 -19.26 0.79 -7.30
N ALA A 136 -18.95 0.37 -6.07
CA ALA A 136 -17.59 0.25 -5.57
C ALA A 136 -16.91 -1.08 -5.97
N TRP A 137 -17.69 -2.11 -6.30
CA TRP A 137 -17.20 -3.48 -6.51
C TRP A 137 -16.16 -3.62 -7.63
N PRO A 138 -16.24 -2.92 -8.78
CA PRO A 138 -15.21 -3.00 -9.81
C PRO A 138 -13.83 -2.58 -9.30
N PHE A 139 -13.77 -1.57 -8.41
CA PHE A 139 -12.51 -1.09 -7.85
C PHE A 139 -11.95 -2.07 -6.81
N LEU A 140 -12.81 -2.61 -5.93
CA LEU A 140 -12.42 -3.65 -4.97
C LEU A 140 -11.92 -4.91 -5.70
N ALA A 141 -12.68 -5.41 -6.68
CA ALA A 141 -12.30 -6.56 -7.47
C ALA A 141 -10.98 -6.32 -8.22
N GLY A 142 -10.82 -5.14 -8.82
CA GLY A 142 -9.57 -4.73 -9.45
C GLY A 142 -8.38 -4.75 -8.47
N PHE A 143 -8.58 -4.28 -7.23
CA PHE A 143 -7.52 -4.30 -6.21
C PHE A 143 -7.08 -5.75 -5.93
N PHE A 144 -8.01 -6.66 -5.65
CA PHE A 144 -7.68 -8.05 -5.36
C PHE A 144 -7.02 -8.76 -6.55
N VAL A 145 -7.54 -8.55 -7.75
CA VAL A 145 -6.99 -9.14 -8.98
C VAL A 145 -5.57 -8.66 -9.23
N LEU A 146 -5.31 -7.36 -9.13
CA LEU A 146 -3.97 -6.80 -9.36
C LEU A 146 -3.00 -7.14 -8.22
N ALA A 147 -3.44 -7.08 -6.96
CA ALA A 147 -2.62 -7.43 -5.80
C ALA A 147 -2.14 -8.89 -5.86
N ALA A 148 -3.03 -9.83 -6.20
CA ALA A 148 -2.64 -11.22 -6.41
C ALA A 148 -1.85 -11.39 -7.71
N GLY A 149 -2.35 -10.87 -8.83
CA GLY A 149 -1.75 -11.00 -10.16
C GLY A 149 -0.34 -10.41 -10.26
N TYR A 150 0.02 -9.46 -9.39
CA TYR A 150 1.37 -8.92 -9.30
C TYR A 150 2.41 -9.99 -8.94
N SER A 151 2.05 -10.94 -8.08
CA SER A 151 2.99 -11.92 -7.51
C SER A 151 2.71 -13.38 -7.90
N VAL A 152 1.43 -13.72 -8.16
CA VAL A 152 0.98 -15.11 -8.36
C VAL A 152 1.18 -15.57 -9.82
N PRO A 153 1.82 -16.73 -10.08
CA PRO A 153 1.88 -17.35 -11.41
C PRO A 153 0.50 -17.79 -11.93
N PRO A 154 0.28 -17.86 -13.26
CA PRO A 154 1.25 -17.61 -14.33
C PRO A 154 1.41 -16.12 -14.68
N VAL A 155 0.59 -15.23 -14.11
CA VAL A 155 0.53 -13.82 -14.51
C VAL A 155 1.77 -13.05 -14.01
N ARG A 156 2.04 -13.09 -12.70
CA ARG A 156 3.19 -12.50 -12.01
C ARG A 156 3.70 -11.20 -12.66
N PHE A 157 2.86 -10.16 -12.66
CA PHE A 157 3.14 -8.93 -13.42
C PHE A 157 4.49 -8.30 -13.08
N LYS A 158 4.97 -8.44 -11.85
CA LYS A 158 6.25 -7.87 -11.39
C LYS A 158 7.47 -8.31 -12.22
N THR A 159 7.37 -9.41 -12.98
CA THR A 159 8.46 -9.90 -13.86
C THR A 159 8.19 -9.68 -15.35
N THR A 160 7.20 -8.85 -15.68
CA THR A 160 6.79 -8.56 -17.06
C THR A 160 6.87 -7.05 -17.30
N PRO A 161 7.83 -6.56 -18.11
CA PRO A 161 7.97 -5.14 -18.40
C PRO A 161 6.68 -4.49 -18.91
N PHE A 162 6.49 -3.23 -18.51
CA PHE A 162 5.29 -2.41 -18.60
C PHE A 162 4.08 -2.92 -17.80
N ALA A 163 3.86 -4.23 -17.73
CA ALA A 163 2.78 -4.80 -16.93
C ALA A 163 3.06 -4.65 -15.42
N ASP A 164 4.32 -4.76 -15.00
CA ASP A 164 4.77 -4.43 -13.65
C ASP A 164 4.37 -3.01 -13.26
N SER A 165 4.61 -2.03 -14.13
CA SER A 165 4.26 -0.63 -13.88
C SER A 165 2.74 -0.39 -13.91
N VAL A 166 2.05 -0.88 -14.94
CA VAL A 166 0.59 -0.69 -15.11
C VAL A 166 -0.20 -1.33 -13.97
N SER A 167 0.21 -2.51 -13.50
CA SER A 167 -0.47 -3.22 -12.41
C SER A 167 -0.37 -2.49 -11.05
N ASN A 168 0.58 -1.56 -10.88
CA ASN A 168 0.67 -0.73 -9.67
C ASN A 168 -0.44 0.31 -9.54
N GLY A 169 -1.30 0.45 -10.56
CA GLY A 169 -2.62 1.09 -10.42
C GLY A 169 -3.47 0.51 -9.30
N LEU A 170 -3.15 -0.70 -8.80
CA LEU A 170 -3.75 -1.28 -7.60
C LEU A 170 -3.79 -0.31 -6.42
N TYR A 171 -2.80 0.57 -6.27
CA TYR A 171 -2.74 1.52 -5.15
C TYR A 171 -3.80 2.64 -5.25
N VAL A 172 -4.38 2.89 -6.42
CA VAL A 172 -5.45 3.87 -6.62
C VAL A 172 -6.81 3.31 -6.22
N LEU A 173 -7.01 2.02 -6.43
CA LEU A 173 -8.30 1.35 -6.34
C LEU A 173 -8.97 1.42 -4.96
N PRO A 174 -8.25 1.38 -3.82
CA PRO A 174 -8.86 1.63 -2.50
C PRO A 174 -9.57 2.98 -2.42
N GLY A 175 -8.94 4.04 -2.94
CA GLY A 175 -9.52 5.37 -2.97
C GLY A 175 -10.72 5.49 -3.90
N ALA A 176 -10.65 4.85 -5.06
CA ALA A 176 -11.77 4.80 -6.00
C ALA A 176 -12.97 4.03 -5.42
N ALA A 177 -12.74 2.92 -4.72
CA ALA A 177 -13.77 2.17 -4.01
C ALA A 177 -14.39 3.01 -2.88
N ALA A 178 -13.57 3.71 -2.10
CA ALA A 178 -14.03 4.57 -1.02
C ALA A 178 -14.87 5.75 -1.52
N TYR A 179 -14.41 6.46 -2.56
CA TYR A 179 -15.18 7.51 -3.23
C TYR A 179 -16.52 6.96 -3.73
N ALA A 180 -16.51 5.84 -4.45
CA ALA A 180 -17.73 5.26 -5.02
C ALA A 180 -18.72 4.81 -3.94
N THR A 181 -18.21 4.38 -2.78
CA THR A 181 -19.02 4.01 -1.62
C THR A 181 -19.78 5.20 -1.05
N VAL A 182 -19.13 6.35 -0.89
CA VAL A 182 -19.75 7.52 -0.26
C VAL A 182 -20.50 8.41 -1.24
N ALA A 183 -20.03 8.52 -2.48
CA ALA A 183 -20.61 9.38 -3.53
C ALA A 183 -21.70 8.68 -4.36
N GLY A 184 -21.84 7.35 -4.22
CA GLY A 184 -22.79 6.55 -5.01
C GLY A 184 -22.48 6.47 -6.51
N THR A 185 -21.36 7.00 -6.97
CA THR A 185 -20.95 7.09 -8.38
C THR A 185 -19.45 6.84 -8.53
N ALA A 186 -18.99 6.47 -9.73
CA ALA A 186 -17.57 6.29 -10.00
C ALA A 186 -16.82 7.64 -9.91
N PRO A 187 -15.52 7.64 -9.52
CA PRO A 187 -14.70 8.84 -9.58
C PRO A 187 -14.61 9.42 -11.00
N PRO A 188 -14.33 10.73 -11.16
CA PRO A 188 -14.08 11.32 -12.46
C PRO A 188 -13.01 10.55 -13.24
N THR A 189 -13.28 10.23 -14.51
CA THR A 189 -12.39 9.39 -15.33
C THR A 189 -10.97 9.94 -15.43
N PHE A 190 -10.82 11.27 -15.55
CA PHE A 190 -9.52 11.93 -15.56
C PHE A 190 -8.77 11.83 -14.22
N ALA A 191 -9.47 11.87 -13.08
CA ALA A 191 -8.84 11.66 -11.77
C ALA A 191 -8.33 10.22 -11.64
N LEU A 192 -9.14 9.23 -12.04
CA LEU A 192 -8.76 7.82 -12.00
C LEU A 192 -7.56 7.55 -12.94
N ALA A 193 -7.61 8.04 -14.18
CA ALA A 193 -6.51 7.88 -15.14
C ALA A 193 -5.23 8.58 -14.66
N GLY A 194 -5.36 9.81 -14.14
CA GLY A 194 -4.23 10.56 -13.61
C GLY A 194 -3.58 9.87 -12.40
N ALA A 195 -4.39 9.34 -11.48
CA ALA A 195 -3.87 8.61 -10.32
C ALA A 195 -3.19 7.30 -10.75
N TRP A 196 -3.73 6.62 -11.76
CA TRP A 196 -3.13 5.41 -12.31
C TRP A 196 -1.76 5.68 -12.94
N LEU A 197 -1.68 6.71 -13.79
CA LEU A 197 -0.42 7.18 -14.37
C LEU A 197 0.57 7.60 -13.29
N TRP A 198 0.09 8.23 -12.21
CA TRP A 198 0.94 8.58 -11.08
C TRP A 198 1.55 7.35 -10.42
N THR A 199 0.76 6.30 -10.18
CA THR A 199 1.26 5.05 -9.57
C THR A 199 2.25 4.30 -10.47
N MET A 200 2.07 4.37 -11.80
CA MET A 200 3.03 3.82 -12.76
C MET A 200 4.41 4.49 -12.62
N GLY A 201 4.43 5.82 -12.53
CA GLY A 201 5.65 6.59 -12.29
C GLY A 201 6.26 6.34 -10.91
N MET A 202 5.43 6.22 -9.86
CA MET A 202 5.89 5.89 -8.50
C MET A 202 6.60 4.54 -8.45
N HIS A 203 5.99 3.50 -9.04
CA HIS A 203 6.55 2.16 -9.06
C HIS A 203 7.90 2.13 -9.78
N THR A 204 7.93 2.71 -10.98
CA THR A 204 9.14 2.69 -11.81
C THR A 204 10.26 3.57 -11.27
N PHE A 205 9.95 4.71 -10.65
CA PHE A 205 10.93 5.54 -9.94
C PHE A 205 11.58 4.76 -8.79
N SER A 206 10.77 4.02 -8.03
CA SER A 206 11.24 3.21 -6.91
C SER A 206 12.13 2.04 -7.36
N ALA A 207 12.04 1.63 -8.63
CA ALA A 207 12.84 0.55 -9.20
C ALA A 207 14.18 1.04 -9.81
N ILE A 208 14.43 2.35 -9.91
CA ILE A 208 15.68 2.88 -10.47
C ILE A 208 16.93 2.42 -9.69
N PRO A 209 16.97 2.51 -8.35
CA PRO A 209 18.10 2.01 -7.55
C PRO A 209 18.49 0.56 -7.81
N ASP A 210 17.53 -0.28 -8.19
CA ASP A 210 17.71 -1.73 -8.33
C ASP A 210 17.94 -2.16 -9.78
N VAL A 211 18.06 -1.23 -10.75
CA VAL A 211 18.21 -1.57 -12.19
C VAL A 211 19.36 -2.53 -12.49
N GLU A 212 20.57 -2.24 -12.01
CA GLU A 212 21.74 -3.09 -12.29
C GLU A 212 21.71 -4.40 -11.47
N PRO A 213 21.45 -4.37 -10.15
CA PRO A 213 21.28 -5.59 -9.36
C PRO A 213 20.21 -6.55 -9.91
N ASP A 214 19.04 -6.03 -10.30
CA ASP A 214 17.94 -6.84 -10.84
C ASP A 214 18.30 -7.43 -12.21
N ARG A 215 19.04 -6.67 -13.02
CA ARG A 215 19.54 -7.17 -14.32
C ARG A 215 20.53 -8.30 -14.14
N GLU A 216 21.47 -8.19 -13.21
CA GLU A 216 22.41 -9.27 -12.86
C GLU A 216 21.68 -10.52 -12.34
N ALA A 217 20.58 -10.33 -11.60
CA ALA A 217 19.71 -11.40 -11.11
C ALA A 217 18.75 -11.97 -12.18
N GLY A 218 18.76 -11.45 -13.40
CA GLY A 218 17.87 -11.88 -14.49
C GLY A 218 16.40 -11.47 -14.33
N ILE A 219 16.12 -10.50 -13.44
CA ILE A 219 14.77 -9.98 -13.18
C ILE A 219 14.41 -8.95 -14.27
N ARG A 220 13.26 -9.16 -14.91
CA ARG A 220 12.77 -8.29 -15.98
C ARG A 220 11.64 -7.40 -15.49
N THR A 221 11.92 -6.11 -15.37
CA THR A 221 10.96 -5.05 -15.02
C THR A 221 10.97 -3.98 -16.11
N THR A 222 10.05 -3.02 -16.05
CA THR A 222 10.11 -1.81 -16.87
C THR A 222 11.46 -1.10 -16.70
N ALA A 223 11.95 -1.00 -15.46
CA ALA A 223 13.19 -0.32 -15.16
C ALA A 223 14.42 -1.06 -15.71
N THR A 224 14.51 -2.38 -15.58
CA THR A 224 15.65 -3.14 -16.13
C THR A 224 15.66 -3.16 -17.66
N LEU A 225 14.49 -3.14 -18.30
CA LEU A 225 14.33 -3.03 -19.75
C LEU A 225 14.76 -1.66 -20.29
N LEU A 226 14.33 -0.58 -19.65
CA LEU A 226 14.61 0.79 -20.09
C LEU A 226 16.04 1.23 -19.71
N GLY A 227 16.56 0.73 -18.60
CA GLY A 227 17.73 1.28 -17.93
C GLY A 227 17.43 2.61 -17.23
N GLU A 228 18.38 3.11 -16.44
CA GLU A 228 18.19 4.26 -15.55
C GLU A 228 17.68 5.52 -16.28
N SER A 229 18.41 6.04 -17.27
CA SER A 229 18.06 7.32 -17.91
C SER A 229 16.71 7.31 -18.62
N ARG A 230 16.35 6.20 -19.27
CA ARG A 230 15.03 6.07 -19.92
C ARG A 230 13.92 5.83 -18.92
N THR A 231 14.22 5.23 -17.76
CA THR A 231 13.25 5.09 -16.65
C THR A 231 12.92 6.46 -16.05
N TYR A 232 13.89 7.37 -15.91
CA TYR A 232 13.61 8.76 -15.54
C TYR A 232 12.68 9.46 -16.53
N ALA A 233 12.93 9.31 -17.83
CA ALA A 233 12.07 9.89 -18.86
C ALA A 233 10.65 9.29 -18.83
N TYR A 234 10.53 7.99 -18.57
CA TYR A 234 9.24 7.31 -18.38
C TYR A 234 8.49 7.86 -17.17
N CYS A 235 9.14 7.98 -16.01
CA CYS A 235 8.55 8.55 -14.79
C CYS A 235 8.06 9.98 -15.03
N LEU A 236 8.88 10.80 -15.70
CA LEU A 236 8.52 12.17 -16.08
C LEU A 236 7.27 12.20 -16.96
N ALA A 237 7.21 11.35 -17.99
CA ALA A 237 6.05 11.28 -18.88
C ALA A 237 4.77 10.88 -18.13
N CYS A 238 4.86 9.85 -17.28
CA CYS A 238 3.76 9.43 -16.43
C CYS A 238 3.26 10.55 -15.51
N TRP A 239 4.16 11.25 -14.83
CA TRP A 239 3.79 12.30 -13.87
C TRP A 239 3.33 13.60 -14.53
N VAL A 240 3.85 13.95 -15.71
CA VAL A 240 3.30 15.06 -16.51
C VAL A 240 1.89 14.72 -16.97
N ALA A 241 1.68 13.52 -17.50
CA ALA A 241 0.35 13.08 -17.93
C ALA A 241 -0.64 13.01 -16.75
N ALA A 242 -0.18 12.57 -15.57
CA ALA A 242 -0.97 12.60 -14.34
C ALA A 242 -1.38 14.03 -13.96
N ALA A 243 -0.44 14.98 -13.94
CA ALA A 243 -0.71 16.38 -13.63
C ALA A 243 -1.70 17.01 -14.63
N VAL A 244 -1.54 16.73 -15.93
CA VAL A 244 -2.46 17.19 -16.97
C VAL A 244 -3.86 16.60 -16.79
N ALA A 245 -3.97 15.30 -16.50
CA ALA A 245 -5.25 14.65 -16.25
C ALA A 245 -5.96 15.24 -15.03
N PHE A 246 -5.24 15.49 -13.93
CA PHE A 246 -5.82 16.16 -12.76
C PHE A 246 -6.16 17.63 -13.03
N ALA A 247 -5.38 18.34 -13.85
CA ALA A 247 -5.71 19.71 -14.26
C ALA A 247 -7.03 19.80 -15.03
N ALA A 248 -7.38 18.75 -15.78
CA ALA A 248 -8.67 18.64 -16.45
C ALA A 248 -9.85 18.42 -15.48
N VAL A 249 -9.59 17.98 -14.25
CA VAL A 249 -10.58 17.89 -13.17
C VAL A 249 -10.65 19.22 -12.41
N ASP A 250 -9.51 19.70 -11.93
CA ASP A 250 -9.33 21.02 -11.32
C ASP A 250 -7.85 21.42 -11.44
N VAL A 251 -7.58 22.61 -11.98
CA VAL A 251 -6.23 23.14 -12.22
C VAL A 251 -5.35 23.12 -10.96
N ARG A 252 -5.95 23.28 -9.77
CA ARG A 252 -5.23 23.25 -8.49
C ARG A 252 -4.69 21.86 -8.16
N LEU A 253 -5.43 20.81 -8.50
CA LEU A 253 -4.97 19.42 -8.32
C LEU A 253 -3.86 19.08 -9.30
N GLY A 254 -3.98 19.55 -10.55
CA GLY A 254 -2.92 19.44 -11.53
C GLY A 254 -1.64 20.18 -11.11
N ALA A 255 -1.78 21.41 -10.61
CA ALA A 255 -0.65 22.18 -10.09
C ALA A 255 0.02 21.49 -8.89
N LEU A 256 -0.76 20.92 -7.97
CA LEU A 256 -0.25 20.14 -6.85
C LEU A 256 0.52 18.90 -7.32
N LEU A 257 0.03 18.16 -8.33
CA LEU A 257 0.78 17.04 -8.91
C LEU A 257 1.97 17.46 -9.76
N GLY A 258 2.03 18.72 -10.21
CA GLY A 258 3.16 19.30 -10.92
C GLY A 258 4.48 19.24 -10.14
N VAL A 259 4.43 19.02 -8.82
CA VAL A 259 5.64 18.81 -7.99
C VAL A 259 6.41 17.55 -8.38
N TYR A 260 5.73 16.50 -8.88
CA TYR A 260 6.36 15.23 -9.20
C TYR A 260 7.24 15.30 -10.46
N PRO A 261 6.79 15.87 -11.60
CA PRO A 261 7.66 16.18 -12.73
C PRO A 261 8.89 17.02 -12.33
N VAL A 262 8.69 18.05 -11.50
CA VAL A 262 9.80 18.89 -11.02
C VAL A 262 10.79 18.07 -10.20
N PHE A 263 10.29 17.24 -9.28
CA PHE A 263 11.11 16.37 -8.45
C PHE A 263 11.92 15.37 -9.27
N VAL A 264 11.30 14.61 -10.18
CA VAL A 264 12.03 13.61 -10.99
C VAL A 264 13.05 14.25 -11.91
N THR A 265 12.73 15.39 -12.52
CA THR A 265 13.68 16.13 -13.36
C THR A 265 14.83 16.63 -12.52
N TRP A 266 14.57 17.20 -11.35
CA TRP A 266 15.62 17.65 -10.44
C TRP A 266 16.54 16.49 -10.04
N VAL A 267 15.99 15.35 -9.60
CA VAL A 267 16.79 14.17 -9.26
C VAL A 267 17.65 13.73 -10.45
N ALA A 268 17.05 13.60 -11.64
CA ALA A 268 17.72 13.12 -12.85
C ALA A 268 18.88 14.02 -13.34
N VAL A 269 18.81 15.34 -13.10
CA VAL A 269 19.85 16.28 -13.51
C VAL A 269 20.79 16.69 -12.39
N SER A 270 20.40 16.43 -11.13
CA SER A 270 21.23 16.68 -9.97
C SER A 270 22.26 15.57 -9.78
N GLY A 271 23.43 15.89 -9.21
CA GLY A 271 24.38 14.87 -8.74
C GLY A 271 23.92 14.12 -7.48
N VAL A 272 22.63 14.17 -7.13
CA VAL A 272 22.08 13.49 -5.96
C VAL A 272 21.97 12.00 -6.27
N ALA A 273 22.57 11.16 -5.43
CA ALA A 273 22.41 9.72 -5.54
C ALA A 273 20.93 9.31 -5.45
N VAL A 274 20.48 8.47 -6.38
CA VAL A 274 19.08 8.03 -6.50
C VAL A 274 18.59 7.38 -5.21
N ASP A 275 19.44 6.57 -4.57
CA ASP A 275 19.15 5.93 -3.28
C ASP A 275 18.73 6.94 -2.22
N ARG A 276 19.37 8.13 -2.21
CA ARG A 276 19.04 9.21 -1.28
C ARG A 276 17.72 9.87 -1.65
N ALA A 277 17.51 10.14 -2.93
CA ALA A 277 16.26 10.73 -3.41
C ALA A 277 15.05 9.83 -3.13
N TYR A 278 15.23 8.52 -3.25
CA TYR A 278 14.23 7.52 -2.89
C TYR A 278 13.78 7.65 -1.42
N TRP A 279 14.68 7.98 -0.48
CA TRP A 279 14.30 8.20 0.93
C TRP A 279 13.46 9.45 1.18
N TRP A 280 13.51 10.46 0.30
CA TRP A 280 12.67 11.64 0.40
C TRP A 280 11.27 11.42 -0.17
N PHE A 281 11.14 10.47 -1.08
CA PHE A 281 9.91 10.23 -1.82
C PHE A 281 8.69 9.88 -0.93
N PRO A 282 8.80 9.04 0.12
CA PRO A 282 7.70 8.83 1.07
C PRO A 282 7.23 10.10 1.78
N ALA A 283 8.16 11.00 2.14
CA ALA A 283 7.82 12.27 2.78
C ALA A 283 7.08 13.19 1.80
N LEU A 284 7.55 13.30 0.55
CA LEU A 284 6.87 14.01 -0.52
C LEU A 284 5.44 13.48 -0.72
N ASN A 285 5.28 12.16 -0.81
CA ASN A 285 3.96 11.52 -0.99
C ASN A 285 3.03 11.80 0.19
N THR A 286 3.55 11.77 1.42
CA THR A 286 2.76 12.05 2.61
C THR A 286 2.25 13.49 2.60
N VAL A 287 3.13 14.46 2.28
CA VAL A 287 2.75 15.88 2.21
C VAL A 287 1.73 16.11 1.10
N VAL A 288 1.98 15.60 -0.10
CA VAL A 288 1.06 15.79 -1.24
C VAL A 288 -0.29 15.10 -0.98
N GLY A 289 -0.29 13.88 -0.43
CA GLY A 289 -1.51 13.17 -0.06
C GLY A 289 -2.32 13.90 1.03
N ALA A 290 -1.64 14.47 2.02
CA ALA A 290 -2.28 15.31 3.03
C ALA A 290 -2.91 16.56 2.40
N LEU A 291 -2.18 17.27 1.52
CA LEU A 291 -2.70 18.44 0.81
C LEU A 291 -3.89 18.10 -0.09
N PHE A 292 -3.87 16.95 -0.79
CA PHE A 292 -5.01 16.45 -1.55
C PHE A 292 -6.23 16.26 -0.66
N THR A 293 -6.05 15.55 0.47
CA THR A 293 -7.12 15.26 1.43
C THR A 293 -7.69 16.56 2.01
N MET A 294 -6.84 17.49 2.45
CA MET A 294 -7.27 18.79 2.95
C MET A 294 -8.02 19.60 1.90
N GLY A 295 -7.56 19.59 0.64
CA GLY A 295 -8.27 20.23 -0.47
C GLY A 295 -9.69 19.68 -0.67
N GLY A 296 -9.88 18.37 -0.50
CA GLY A 296 -11.20 17.74 -0.50
C GLY A 296 -12.05 18.22 0.69
N LEU A 297 -11.50 18.17 1.90
CA LEU A 297 -12.20 18.59 3.11
C LEU A 297 -12.61 20.07 3.09
N TRP A 298 -11.77 20.97 2.55
CA TRP A 298 -12.08 22.40 2.46
C TRP A 298 -13.23 22.75 1.51
N ARG A 299 -13.66 21.83 0.63
CA ARG A 299 -14.90 21.99 -0.14
C ARG A 299 -16.15 21.87 0.74
N ILE A 300 -16.06 21.08 1.81
CA ILE A 300 -17.19 20.69 2.65
C ILE A 300 -17.20 21.50 3.95
N TYR A 301 -16.00 21.76 4.50
CA TYR A 301 -15.81 22.59 5.69
C TYR A 301 -14.72 23.64 5.41
N PRO A 302 -15.11 24.83 4.92
CA PRO A 302 -14.15 25.83 4.50
C PRO A 302 -13.23 26.30 5.63
N VAL A 303 -11.98 26.63 5.29
CA VAL A 303 -10.94 27.02 6.26
C VAL A 303 -11.37 28.17 7.17
N TRP A 304 -12.14 29.13 6.66
CA TRP A 304 -12.60 30.27 7.45
C TRP A 304 -13.63 29.91 8.52
N GLU A 305 -14.38 28.82 8.36
CA GLU A 305 -15.25 28.30 9.42
C GLU A 305 -14.45 27.63 10.54
N ALA A 306 -13.28 27.06 10.24
CA ALA A 306 -12.38 26.48 11.23
C ALA A 306 -11.55 27.53 12.00
N LEU A 307 -11.43 28.74 11.46
CA LEU A 307 -10.65 29.84 12.02
C LEU A 307 -11.52 30.93 12.69
N GLY A 308 -12.85 30.77 12.67
CA GLY A 308 -13.84 31.68 13.25
C GLY A 308 -14.89 30.95 14.07
#